data_AF-D6MLW0-F1
#
_entry.id   AF-D6MLW0-F1
#
_cell.length_a   1.000
_cell.length_b   1.000
_cell.length_c   1.000
_cell.angle_alpha   90.00
_cell.angle_beta   90.00
_cell.angle_gamma   90.00
#
_symmetry.space_group_name_H-M   'P 1'
#
loop_
_entity.id
_entity.type
_entity.pdbx_description
1 polymer ?
#
loop_
_entity_poly.entity_id
_entity_poly.type
_entity_poly.pdbx_seq_one_letter_code
_entity_poly.pdbx_strand_id
1 'polypeptide(L)'
;MDETEHKADLDLTEGTGTDAEGVGGASEGEGGSEGADRKRRWRRSYWLTRFIILRWVGLVYFVAFCAAGRQFTALAGEHGLTPSGLFVDRVLEQLGTRGAAFMRVPSLFWINSSDGFMTTLAWIGAALSFVVMMGFANAIMMLVLWALYMSFVNFGQTWYAYGWEMQLLETGMLAAFLCPLIDPRPFPRLAPPTPIIWLFRWLIFRIMLGAGLIKIRGDECWRNCTCLYYHYETQPIPNPISWWLHFRPKWFHFGGACFNHFVELVVPWFGFWPWITRRVAGALMLSFQIILILSGNLSFLNWLTIVPILACFDDGMLRCALPKFLVVRAERAAAEAKKSKWQMPLVWAFFVVVGVLSINPVLNLLSAEQAMNTSFDRLNLVNTYGAFGSVGRVRHEIVFEGTAEAEITSSTKWVEYDFRAKPGDVDRRPVVVAPYQPRLDWAIWFAAMSIPERYPWSLHLVWKLLHNDEGALSLLAGNPFPESPPHYIRAVYYKYEFAPPGDPSGNWWRRTRVGMWLPALSVEDKEFKRFLETYGWLPKSLQ
;
A
#
# COMPACT_ATOMS: atom_id res chain seq x y z
N MET A 1 19.68 -80.44 52.00
CA MET A 1 20.42 -81.71 52.03
C MET A 1 21.86 -81.31 51.86
N ASP A 2 22.58 -81.34 52.98
CA ASP A 2 23.98 -80.98 53.15
C ASP A 2 24.91 -81.72 52.19
N GLU A 3 25.89 -80.98 51.66
CA GLU A 3 27.34 -81.14 51.85
C GLU A 3 27.98 -82.26 51.02
N THR A 4 28.96 -81.88 50.20
CA THR A 4 30.37 -82.23 50.51
C THR A 4 31.34 -81.53 49.55
N GLU A 5 32.37 -80.94 50.16
CA GLU A 5 33.56 -80.32 49.56
C GLU A 5 34.53 -81.35 48.96
N HIS A 6 35.28 -80.96 47.92
CA HIS A 6 36.73 -81.26 47.84
C HIS A 6 37.50 -80.29 46.92
N LYS A 7 38.71 -79.92 47.36
CA LYS A 7 39.67 -78.92 46.83
C LYS A 7 40.75 -79.56 45.93
N ALA A 8 41.33 -78.75 45.01
CA ALA A 8 42.77 -78.58 44.65
C ALA A 8 42.86 -77.69 43.38
N ASP A 9 43.47 -76.49 43.36
CA ASP A 9 44.89 -76.11 43.15
C ASP A 9 45.51 -76.73 41.85
N LEU A 10 46.26 -76.08 40.94
CA LEU A 10 47.10 -74.86 40.88
C LEU A 10 47.57 -74.60 39.41
N ASP A 11 48.37 -73.53 39.20
CA ASP A 11 49.17 -73.06 38.03
C ASP A 11 48.54 -72.03 37.06
N LEU A 12 48.89 -70.73 37.08
CA LEU A 12 50.17 -69.99 36.92
C LEU A 12 50.78 -70.03 35.51
N THR A 13 50.66 -68.90 34.79
CA THR A 13 51.77 -68.32 33.99
C THR A 13 51.68 -66.79 34.05
N GLU A 14 52.73 -66.19 34.63
CA GLU A 14 53.03 -64.75 34.58
C GLU A 14 53.85 -64.42 33.31
N GLY A 15 53.65 -63.22 32.79
CA GLY A 15 54.42 -62.63 31.69
C GLY A 15 54.23 -61.11 31.65
N THR A 16 55.16 -60.42 32.30
CA THR A 16 55.36 -58.99 32.55
C THR A 16 55.32 -58.03 31.35
N GLY A 17 54.89 -56.77 31.55
CA GLY A 17 55.48 -55.59 30.87
C GLY A 17 54.62 -54.36 30.55
N THR A 18 54.44 -53.47 31.55
CA THR A 18 54.54 -51.98 31.51
C THR A 18 53.53 -51.09 30.72
N ASP A 19 52.80 -50.30 31.53
CA ASP A 19 52.55 -48.84 31.50
C ASP A 19 51.81 -48.16 30.34
N ALA A 20 50.60 -47.64 30.63
CA ALA A 20 50.33 -46.19 30.67
C ALA A 20 48.87 -45.89 31.06
N GLU A 21 48.71 -45.00 32.04
CA GLU A 21 47.49 -44.34 32.46
C GLU A 21 46.78 -43.59 31.31
N GLY A 22 45.45 -43.46 31.40
CA GLY A 22 44.72 -42.60 30.47
C GLY A 22 43.20 -42.64 30.65
N VAL A 23 42.70 -41.95 31.67
CA VAL A 23 41.29 -41.61 31.88
C VAL A 23 40.66 -41.04 30.60
N GLY A 24 39.48 -41.54 30.24
CA GLY A 24 38.72 -41.10 29.07
C GLY A 24 37.21 -41.17 29.27
N GLY A 25 36.72 -40.73 30.43
CA GLY A 25 35.32 -40.34 30.57
C GLY A 25 35.13 -38.92 30.04
N ALA A 26 34.26 -38.77 29.02
CA ALA A 26 33.46 -37.60 28.63
C ALA A 26 33.50 -37.30 27.11
N SER A 27 32.38 -37.51 26.42
CA SER A 27 32.04 -36.76 25.20
C SER A 27 30.54 -36.60 24.89
N GLU A 28 29.63 -36.98 25.79
CA GLU A 28 28.17 -36.80 25.55
C GLU A 28 27.62 -35.39 25.89
N GLY A 29 28.45 -34.47 26.41
CA GLY A 29 27.99 -33.15 26.88
C GLY A 29 28.08 -31.99 25.86
N GLU A 30 29.03 -32.02 24.92
CA GLU A 30 29.33 -30.84 24.09
C GLU A 30 28.41 -30.70 22.86
N GLY A 31 28.04 -31.82 22.22
CA GLY A 31 27.17 -31.81 21.04
C GLY A 31 25.72 -31.33 21.32
N GLY A 32 25.23 -31.55 22.54
CA GLY A 32 23.89 -31.11 22.96
C GLY A 32 23.79 -29.60 23.17
N SER A 33 24.84 -28.99 23.74
CA SER A 33 24.90 -27.54 24.01
C SER A 33 25.00 -26.72 22.73
N GLU A 34 25.88 -27.11 21.79
CA GLU A 34 25.99 -26.44 20.50
C GLU A 34 24.71 -26.57 19.65
N GLY A 35 24.06 -27.73 19.69
CA GLY A 35 22.78 -27.94 19.02
C GLY A 35 21.66 -27.08 19.59
N ALA A 36 21.62 -26.90 20.91
CA ALA A 36 20.66 -26.05 21.60
C ALA A 36 20.91 -24.55 21.31
N ASP A 37 22.15 -24.08 21.32
CA ASP A 37 22.48 -22.68 21.00
C ASP A 37 22.22 -22.37 19.51
N ARG A 38 22.51 -23.31 18.61
CA ARG A 38 22.19 -23.19 17.18
C ARG A 38 20.68 -23.05 16.94
N LYS A 39 19.88 -23.89 17.61
CA LYS A 39 18.41 -23.79 17.57
C LYS A 39 17.91 -22.46 18.16
N ARG A 40 18.50 -21.98 19.25
CA ARG A 40 18.15 -20.69 19.88
C ARG A 40 18.48 -19.50 18.97
N ARG A 41 19.64 -19.54 18.30
CA ARG A 41 20.10 -18.53 17.34
C ARG A 41 19.20 -18.47 16.11
N TRP A 42 18.83 -19.62 15.55
CA TRP A 42 17.91 -19.68 14.42
C TRP A 42 16.51 -19.15 14.76
N ARG A 43 15.97 -19.49 15.94
CA ARG A 43 14.67 -18.96 16.41
C ARG A 43 14.63 -17.42 16.51
N ARG A 44 15.79 -16.76 16.60
CA ARG A 44 15.91 -15.30 16.64
C ARG A 44 16.32 -14.69 15.28
N SER A 45 16.42 -15.50 14.24
CA SER A 45 16.73 -15.08 12.88
C SER A 45 15.45 -14.73 12.09
N TYR A 46 15.61 -14.35 10.82
CA TYR A 46 14.58 -13.70 10.00
C TYR A 46 14.44 -14.31 8.58
N TRP A 47 14.73 -15.59 8.42
CA TRP A 47 14.64 -16.28 7.12
C TRP A 47 13.19 -16.41 6.65
N LEU A 48 12.30 -16.84 7.54
CA LEU A 48 10.86 -16.92 7.26
C LEU A 48 10.27 -15.51 7.17
N THR A 49 10.74 -14.59 8.02
CA THR A 49 10.32 -13.18 7.95
C THR A 49 10.63 -12.55 6.59
N ARG A 50 11.87 -12.71 6.10
CA ARG A 50 12.26 -12.25 4.75
C ARG A 50 11.38 -12.89 3.67
N PHE A 51 11.15 -14.19 3.76
CA PHE A 51 10.32 -14.92 2.81
C PHE A 51 8.90 -14.36 2.72
N ILE A 52 8.24 -14.08 3.86
CA ILE A 52 6.88 -13.52 3.86
C ILE A 52 6.89 -12.05 3.39
N ILE A 53 7.82 -11.22 3.89
CA ILE A 53 7.93 -9.82 3.50
C ILE A 53 8.02 -9.68 1.98
N LEU A 54 8.93 -10.40 1.34
CA LEU A 54 9.15 -10.29 -0.10
C LEU A 54 7.91 -10.72 -0.91
N ARG A 55 7.24 -11.81 -0.52
CA ARG A 55 6.01 -12.25 -1.20
C ARG A 55 4.87 -11.25 -1.04
N TRP A 56 4.75 -10.64 0.14
CA TRP A 56 3.72 -9.65 0.40
C TRP A 56 3.97 -8.34 -0.36
N VAL A 57 5.24 -7.91 -0.46
CA VAL A 57 5.64 -6.80 -1.35
C VAL A 57 5.33 -7.14 -2.80
N GLY A 58 5.62 -8.36 -3.25
CA GLY A 58 5.27 -8.85 -4.59
C GLY A 58 3.77 -8.79 -4.86
N LEU A 59 2.94 -9.22 -3.89
CA LEU A 59 1.47 -9.12 -3.99
C LEU A 59 1.00 -7.67 -4.14
N VAL A 60 1.53 -6.75 -3.33
CA VAL A 60 1.14 -5.34 -3.40
C VAL A 60 1.57 -4.71 -4.73
N TYR A 61 2.81 -4.96 -5.18
CA TYR A 61 3.24 -4.51 -6.50
C TYR A 61 2.38 -5.09 -7.62
N PHE A 62 2.01 -6.38 -7.55
CA PHE A 62 1.18 -7.04 -8.54
C PHE A 62 -0.17 -6.33 -8.68
N VAL A 63 -0.85 -6.08 -7.57
CA VAL A 63 -2.11 -5.33 -7.56
C VAL A 63 -1.92 -3.91 -8.10
N ALA A 64 -0.87 -3.21 -7.68
CA ALA A 64 -0.60 -1.85 -8.10
C ALA A 64 -0.30 -1.72 -9.61
N PHE A 65 0.48 -2.66 -10.17
CA PHE A 65 0.77 -2.71 -11.60
C PHE A 65 -0.43 -3.18 -12.43
N CYS A 66 -1.25 -4.12 -11.95
CA CYS A 66 -2.51 -4.45 -12.60
C CYS A 66 -3.49 -3.27 -12.60
N ALA A 67 -3.51 -2.47 -11.54
CA ALA A 67 -4.28 -1.23 -11.51
C ALA A 67 -3.75 -0.20 -12.51
N ALA A 68 -2.42 -0.04 -12.62
CA ALA A 68 -1.78 0.82 -13.62
C ALA A 68 -2.10 0.36 -15.05
N GLY A 69 -1.92 -0.93 -15.36
CA GLY A 69 -2.16 -1.48 -16.70
C GLY A 69 -3.60 -1.41 -17.18
N ARG A 70 -4.56 -1.19 -16.27
CA ARG A 70 -5.99 -1.05 -16.60
C ARG A 70 -6.49 0.40 -16.63
N GLN A 71 -5.84 1.32 -15.92
CA GLN A 71 -6.38 2.67 -15.71
C GLN A 71 -5.42 3.78 -16.14
N PHE A 72 -4.11 3.53 -16.19
CA PHE A 72 -3.12 4.61 -16.31
C PHE A 72 -3.27 5.41 -17.60
N THR A 73 -3.49 4.75 -18.74
CA THR A 73 -3.62 5.42 -20.04
C THR A 73 -4.87 6.31 -20.08
N ALA A 74 -6.01 5.81 -19.61
CA ALA A 74 -7.25 6.60 -19.53
C ALA A 74 -7.14 7.80 -18.57
N LEU A 75 -6.30 7.72 -17.53
CA LEU A 75 -6.12 8.78 -16.54
C LEU A 75 -5.05 9.79 -16.95
N ALA A 76 -3.86 9.31 -17.28
CA ALA A 76 -2.65 10.11 -17.45
C ALA A 76 -1.81 9.69 -18.68
N GLY A 77 -2.38 8.90 -19.59
CA GLY A 77 -1.76 8.57 -20.88
C GLY A 77 -1.75 9.75 -21.85
N GLU A 78 -1.37 9.50 -23.10
CA GLU A 78 -1.34 10.48 -24.18
C GLU A 78 -2.72 11.10 -24.43
N HIS A 79 -3.77 10.29 -24.37
CA HIS A 79 -5.16 10.71 -24.52
C HIS A 79 -5.95 10.65 -23.20
N GLY A 80 -5.28 10.62 -22.05
CA GLY A 80 -5.94 10.51 -20.74
C GLY A 80 -6.66 11.79 -20.29
N LEU A 81 -7.29 11.74 -19.12
CA LEU A 81 -7.89 12.91 -18.46
C LEU A 81 -6.87 14.00 -18.11
N THR A 82 -5.62 13.63 -17.85
CA THR A 82 -4.50 14.56 -17.67
C THR A 82 -3.35 14.15 -18.60
N PRO A 83 -3.38 14.58 -19.88
CA PRO A 83 -2.46 14.09 -20.91
C PRO A 83 -0.98 14.15 -20.52
N SER A 84 -0.26 13.06 -20.74
CA SER A 84 1.18 12.94 -20.41
C SER A 84 2.05 13.92 -21.20
N GLY A 85 1.73 14.16 -22.48
CA GLY A 85 2.47 15.10 -23.34
C GLY A 85 2.45 16.52 -22.77
N LEU A 86 1.29 17.01 -22.36
CA LEU A 86 1.14 18.33 -21.75
C LEU A 86 1.91 18.43 -20.43
N PHE A 87 1.98 17.35 -19.66
CA PHE A 87 2.80 17.30 -18.46
C PHE A 87 4.30 17.40 -18.78
N VAL A 88 4.77 16.65 -19.78
CA VAL A 88 6.16 16.71 -20.26
C VAL A 88 6.51 18.12 -20.72
N ASP A 89 5.66 18.74 -21.54
CA ASP A 89 5.88 20.09 -22.07
C ASP A 89 5.99 21.11 -20.93
N ARG A 90 5.05 21.12 -19.98
CA ARG A 90 5.08 22.03 -18.82
C ARG A 90 6.32 21.86 -17.95
N VAL A 91 6.79 20.62 -17.75
CA VAL A 91 8.00 20.36 -16.97
C VAL A 91 9.25 20.84 -17.72
N LEU A 92 9.28 20.66 -19.04
CA LEU A 92 10.39 21.13 -19.88
C LEU A 92 10.42 22.66 -20.00
N GLU A 93 9.28 23.32 -20.09
CA GLU A 93 9.18 24.78 -20.06
C GLU A 93 9.76 25.36 -18.76
N GLN A 94 9.54 24.69 -17.63
CA GLN A 94 10.05 25.15 -16.32
C GLN A 94 11.53 24.84 -16.09
N LEU A 95 12.03 23.70 -16.59
CA LEU A 95 13.38 23.20 -16.25
C LEU A 95 14.39 23.29 -17.40
N GLY A 96 13.93 23.65 -18.60
CA GLY A 96 14.72 23.90 -19.81
C GLY A 96 15.30 22.66 -20.49
N THR A 97 15.82 21.67 -19.74
CA THR A 97 16.47 20.48 -20.30
C THR A 97 15.87 19.18 -19.81
N ARG A 98 15.87 18.16 -20.69
CA ARG A 98 15.44 16.79 -20.32
C ARG A 98 16.26 16.19 -19.19
N GLY A 99 17.56 16.52 -19.10
CA GLY A 99 18.42 16.08 -18.00
C GLY A 99 17.99 16.66 -16.65
N ALA A 100 17.75 17.97 -16.59
CA ALA A 100 17.24 18.62 -15.38
C ALA A 100 15.85 18.10 -15.01
N ALA A 101 14.98 17.89 -16.00
CA ALA A 101 13.65 17.32 -15.82
C ALA A 101 13.70 15.89 -15.26
N PHE A 102 14.54 15.01 -15.81
CA PHE A 102 14.76 13.66 -15.29
C PHE A 102 15.27 13.68 -13.85
N MET A 103 16.24 14.55 -13.54
CA MET A 103 16.76 14.66 -12.18
C MET A 103 15.72 15.15 -11.19
N ARG A 104 14.69 15.90 -11.63
CA ARG A 104 13.60 16.39 -10.78
C ARG A 104 12.46 15.38 -10.66
N VAL A 105 12.12 14.72 -11.76
CA VAL A 105 10.98 13.81 -11.94
C VAL A 105 11.50 12.50 -12.56
N PRO A 106 12.21 11.66 -11.79
CA PRO A 106 12.86 10.47 -12.33
C PRO A 106 11.85 9.47 -12.88
N SER A 107 11.93 9.14 -14.17
CA SER A 107 10.97 8.26 -14.83
C SER A 107 11.55 7.66 -16.11
N LEU A 108 11.15 6.44 -16.44
CA LEU A 108 11.42 5.81 -17.73
C LEU A 108 10.58 6.41 -18.85
N PHE A 109 9.48 7.11 -18.54
CA PHE A 109 8.61 7.73 -19.54
C PHE A 109 9.22 8.96 -20.22
N TRP A 110 10.38 9.43 -19.76
CA TRP A 110 11.19 10.40 -20.50
C TRP A 110 11.79 9.83 -21.79
N ILE A 111 11.93 8.50 -21.88
CA ILE A 111 12.40 7.81 -23.09
C ILE A 111 11.26 7.76 -24.12
N ASN A 112 10.09 7.33 -23.67
CA ASN A 112 8.88 7.23 -24.48
C ASN A 112 7.65 7.38 -23.57
N SER A 113 6.71 8.26 -23.94
CA SER A 113 5.51 8.54 -23.16
C SER A 113 4.21 8.06 -23.84
N SER A 114 4.30 7.16 -24.82
CA SER A 114 3.14 6.62 -25.52
C SER A 114 2.35 5.63 -24.66
N ASP A 115 1.05 5.52 -24.94
CA ASP A 115 0.13 4.63 -24.21
C ASP A 115 0.56 3.16 -24.29
N GLY A 116 1.06 2.72 -25.45
CA GLY A 116 1.57 1.37 -25.65
C GLY A 116 2.79 1.07 -24.78
N PHE A 117 3.73 2.03 -24.67
CA PHE A 117 4.91 1.87 -23.82
C PHE A 117 4.54 1.83 -22.33
N MET A 118 3.69 2.75 -21.88
CA MET A 118 3.19 2.79 -20.51
C MET A 118 2.46 1.49 -20.12
N THR A 119 1.58 1.01 -20.99
CA THR A 119 0.83 -0.25 -20.77
C THR A 119 1.78 -1.45 -20.72
N THR A 120 2.77 -1.50 -21.62
CA THR A 120 3.78 -2.57 -21.64
C THR A 120 4.59 -2.60 -20.35
N LEU A 121 5.08 -1.44 -19.88
CA LEU A 121 5.82 -1.35 -18.62
C LEU A 121 4.96 -1.74 -17.40
N ALA A 122 3.67 -1.43 -17.42
CA ALA A 122 2.75 -1.83 -16.37
C ALA A 122 2.63 -3.36 -16.30
N TRP A 123 2.44 -4.04 -17.43
CA TRP A 123 2.32 -5.49 -17.47
C TRP A 123 3.65 -6.22 -17.24
N ILE A 124 4.79 -5.66 -17.64
CA ILE A 124 6.11 -6.15 -17.23
C ILE A 124 6.26 -6.07 -15.71
N GLY A 125 5.87 -4.95 -15.09
CA GLY A 125 5.84 -4.79 -13.64
C GLY A 125 4.93 -5.82 -12.96
N ALA A 126 3.76 -6.09 -13.52
CA ALA A 126 2.85 -7.14 -13.04
C ALA A 126 3.48 -8.54 -13.14
N ALA A 127 4.12 -8.88 -14.27
CA ALA A 127 4.77 -10.17 -14.44
C ALA A 127 5.94 -10.38 -13.45
N LEU A 128 6.82 -9.37 -13.30
CA LEU A 128 7.95 -9.44 -12.37
C LEU A 128 7.49 -9.50 -10.90
N SER A 129 6.45 -8.75 -10.53
CA SER A 129 5.89 -8.78 -9.18
C SER A 129 5.20 -10.09 -8.87
N PHE A 130 4.58 -10.74 -9.86
CA PHE A 130 4.08 -12.10 -9.73
C PHE A 130 5.22 -13.10 -9.44
N VAL A 131 6.37 -12.98 -10.09
CA VAL A 131 7.56 -13.81 -9.80
C VAL A 131 8.03 -13.61 -8.34
N VAL A 132 8.07 -12.36 -7.86
CA VAL A 132 8.37 -12.03 -6.46
C VAL A 132 7.34 -12.62 -5.50
N MET A 133 6.06 -12.53 -5.84
CA MET A 133 4.96 -13.13 -5.08
C MET A 133 5.07 -14.67 -5.01
N MET A 134 5.59 -15.31 -6.05
CA MET A 134 5.91 -16.74 -6.07
C MET A 134 7.15 -17.10 -5.22
N GLY A 135 7.84 -16.10 -4.68
CA GLY A 135 8.96 -16.22 -3.75
C GLY A 135 10.32 -16.15 -4.39
N PHE A 136 10.39 -15.83 -5.68
CA PHE A 136 11.66 -15.63 -6.36
C PHE A 136 12.00 -14.15 -6.36
N ALA A 137 13.05 -13.74 -5.67
CA ALA A 137 13.39 -12.32 -5.50
C ALA A 137 14.89 -12.11 -5.34
N ASN A 138 15.43 -11.15 -6.09
CA ASN A 138 16.79 -10.64 -5.93
C ASN A 138 16.77 -9.10 -5.96
N ALA A 139 17.87 -8.45 -5.60
CA ALA A 139 17.92 -7.00 -5.49
C ALA A 139 17.68 -6.32 -6.85
N ILE A 140 18.22 -6.87 -7.94
CA ILE A 140 18.06 -6.32 -9.29
C ILE A 140 16.58 -6.27 -9.69
N MET A 141 15.85 -7.38 -9.51
CA MET A 141 14.42 -7.44 -9.84
C MET A 141 13.59 -6.47 -8.99
N MET A 142 13.92 -6.34 -7.70
CA MET A 142 13.27 -5.36 -6.82
C MET A 142 13.55 -3.92 -7.24
N LEU A 143 14.79 -3.61 -7.67
CA LEU A 143 15.16 -2.28 -8.19
C LEU A 143 14.47 -1.98 -9.53
N VAL A 144 14.33 -2.98 -10.41
CA VAL A 144 13.56 -2.84 -11.65
C VAL A 144 12.08 -2.55 -11.33
N LEU A 145 11.45 -3.31 -10.44
CA LEU A 145 10.08 -3.06 -10.00
C LEU A 145 9.93 -1.65 -9.42
N TRP A 146 10.87 -1.24 -8.58
CA TRP A 146 10.90 0.10 -7.99
C TRP A 146 11.02 1.20 -9.05
N ALA A 147 11.93 1.06 -10.02
CA ALA A 147 12.11 2.05 -11.10
C ALA A 147 10.91 2.12 -12.05
N LEU A 148 10.31 0.97 -12.37
CA LEU A 148 9.05 0.90 -13.11
C LEU A 148 7.95 1.65 -12.35
N TYR A 149 7.76 1.35 -11.06
CA TYR A 149 6.71 1.97 -10.27
C TYR A 149 6.92 3.48 -10.08
N MET A 150 8.15 3.90 -9.85
CA MET A 150 8.54 5.31 -9.76
C MET A 150 8.13 6.09 -11.01
N SER A 151 8.24 5.46 -12.18
CA SER A 151 7.82 6.07 -13.45
C SER A 151 6.33 6.39 -13.46
N PHE A 152 5.49 5.47 -12.98
CA PHE A 152 4.04 5.69 -12.83
C PHE A 152 3.70 6.74 -11.78
N VAL A 153 4.37 6.70 -10.62
CA VAL A 153 4.13 7.69 -9.55
C VAL A 153 4.43 9.11 -10.04
N ASN A 154 5.55 9.30 -10.73
CA ASN A 154 6.02 10.61 -11.15
C ASN A 154 5.24 11.21 -12.35
N PHE A 155 4.72 10.38 -13.25
CA PHE A 155 3.89 10.84 -14.38
C PHE A 155 2.38 10.73 -14.10
N GLY A 156 1.99 10.08 -13.01
CA GLY A 156 0.60 9.87 -12.63
C GLY A 156 -0.12 11.12 -12.15
N GLN A 157 0.59 12.24 -11.93
CA GLN A 157 0.03 13.54 -11.55
C GLN A 157 -0.94 13.40 -10.35
N THR A 158 -2.13 14.00 -10.42
CA THR A 158 -3.14 13.93 -9.35
C THR A 158 -3.58 12.49 -9.03
N TRP A 159 -3.54 11.60 -10.03
CA TRP A 159 -4.02 10.22 -9.89
C TRP A 159 -3.10 9.34 -9.06
N TYR A 160 -1.85 9.73 -8.84
CA TYR A 160 -0.86 9.02 -8.01
C TYR A 160 -0.36 9.87 -6.83
N ALA A 161 -1.05 10.97 -6.51
CA ALA A 161 -0.72 11.85 -5.40
C ALA A 161 -1.21 11.32 -4.04
N TYR A 162 -0.97 10.04 -3.76
CA TYR A 162 -1.41 9.38 -2.53
C TYR A 162 -0.26 8.87 -1.66
N GLY A 163 -0.45 8.87 -0.35
CA GLY A 163 0.60 8.48 0.62
C GLY A 163 1.15 7.06 0.44
N TRP A 164 0.28 6.10 0.06
CA TRP A 164 0.72 4.71 -0.17
C TRP A 164 1.58 4.54 -1.43
N GLU A 165 1.56 5.49 -2.36
CA GLU A 165 2.38 5.46 -3.57
C GLU A 165 3.85 5.68 -3.20
N MET A 166 4.11 6.70 -2.37
CA MET A 166 5.41 6.97 -1.77
C MET A 166 5.84 5.85 -0.82
N GLN A 167 4.90 5.30 -0.03
CA GLN A 167 5.17 4.15 0.83
C GLN A 167 5.63 2.93 0.05
N LEU A 168 5.05 2.67 -1.13
CA LEU A 168 5.41 1.51 -1.95
C LEU A 168 6.81 1.67 -2.52
N LEU A 169 7.21 2.88 -2.92
CA LEU A 169 8.58 3.19 -3.33
C LEU A 169 9.57 2.97 -2.19
N GLU A 170 9.29 3.51 -1.00
CA GLU A 170 10.15 3.32 0.17
C GLU A 170 10.25 1.84 0.56
N THR A 171 9.12 1.14 0.66
CA THR A 171 9.05 -0.30 1.00
C THR A 171 9.77 -1.16 -0.05
N GLY A 172 9.62 -0.83 -1.33
CA GLY A 172 10.28 -1.50 -2.45
C GLY A 172 11.80 -1.37 -2.39
N MET A 173 12.30 -0.18 -2.06
CA MET A 173 13.74 0.03 -1.86
C MET A 173 14.26 -0.76 -0.67
N LEU A 174 13.57 -0.75 0.48
CA LEU A 174 13.96 -1.59 1.63
C LEU A 174 13.98 -3.08 1.26
N ALA A 175 13.01 -3.55 0.48
CA ALA A 175 12.94 -4.92 0.01
C ALA A 175 14.08 -5.27 -0.98
N ALA A 176 14.54 -4.32 -1.80
CA ALA A 176 15.72 -4.52 -2.65
C ALA A 176 16.98 -4.82 -1.82
N PHE A 177 17.20 -4.08 -0.73
CA PHE A 177 18.34 -4.32 0.18
C PHE A 177 18.15 -5.53 1.12
N LEU A 178 16.93 -6.05 1.24
CA LEU A 178 16.64 -7.31 1.96
C LEU A 178 17.07 -8.54 1.14
N CYS A 179 17.10 -8.41 -0.19
CA CYS A 179 17.47 -9.45 -1.13
C CYS A 179 18.99 -9.58 -1.31
N PRO A 180 19.50 -10.77 -1.66
CA PRO A 180 20.82 -10.89 -2.26
C PRO A 180 20.83 -10.23 -3.65
N LEU A 181 22.01 -9.86 -4.14
CA LEU A 181 22.14 -9.15 -5.42
C LEU A 181 21.57 -9.95 -6.61
N ILE A 182 21.94 -11.23 -6.71
CA ILE A 182 21.65 -12.07 -7.89
C ILE A 182 20.78 -13.28 -7.56
N ASP A 183 21.04 -13.98 -6.45
CA ASP A 183 20.39 -15.26 -6.11
C ASP A 183 18.88 -15.11 -5.87
N PRO A 184 18.00 -15.52 -6.81
CA PRO A 184 16.58 -15.22 -6.72
C PRO A 184 15.83 -16.25 -5.88
N ARG A 185 16.48 -17.28 -5.32
CA ARG A 185 15.77 -18.39 -4.68
C ARG A 185 15.01 -17.91 -3.44
N PRO A 186 13.89 -18.57 -3.07
CA PRO A 186 13.13 -18.20 -1.86
C PRO A 186 13.94 -18.23 -0.56
N PHE A 187 14.93 -19.14 -0.50
CA PHE A 187 15.89 -19.23 0.59
C PHE A 187 17.31 -19.18 0.01
N PRO A 188 17.86 -17.98 -0.24
CA PRO A 188 19.18 -17.81 -0.84
C PRO A 188 20.30 -18.14 0.15
N ARG A 189 21.53 -18.34 -0.30
CA ARG A 189 22.65 -18.70 0.60
C ARG A 189 23.12 -17.56 1.51
N LEU A 190 22.60 -16.34 1.37
CA LEU A 190 22.97 -15.20 2.20
C LEU A 190 21.91 -14.98 3.28
N ALA A 191 22.39 -14.77 4.51
CA ALA A 191 21.55 -14.47 5.64
C ALA A 191 20.76 -13.16 5.43
N PRO A 192 19.52 -13.05 5.94
CA PRO A 192 18.78 -11.80 5.95
C PRO A 192 19.56 -10.71 6.68
N PRO A 193 19.75 -9.52 6.07
CA PRO A 193 20.45 -8.42 6.73
C PRO A 193 19.58 -7.81 7.83
N THR A 194 19.94 -8.08 9.09
CA THR A 194 19.23 -7.55 10.27
C THR A 194 19.04 -6.02 10.27
N PRO A 195 20.00 -5.18 9.80
CA PRO A 195 19.78 -3.74 9.77
C PRO A 195 18.56 -3.33 8.92
N ILE A 196 18.27 -4.04 7.83
CA ILE A 196 17.09 -3.76 6.99
C ILE A 196 15.79 -4.12 7.72
N ILE A 197 15.79 -5.17 8.56
CA ILE A 197 14.66 -5.49 9.44
C ILE A 197 14.38 -4.35 10.43
N TRP A 198 15.44 -3.68 10.93
CA TRP A 198 15.28 -2.47 11.75
C TRP A 198 14.75 -1.28 10.95
N LEU A 199 15.15 -1.11 9.69
CA LEU A 199 14.58 -0.09 8.82
C LEU A 199 13.09 -0.33 8.53
N PHE A 200 12.65 -1.57 8.37
CA PHE A 200 11.22 -1.88 8.29
C PHE A 200 10.48 -1.53 9.60
N ARG A 201 11.10 -1.79 10.77
CA ARG A 201 10.54 -1.35 12.06
C ARG A 201 10.46 0.18 12.18
N TRP A 202 11.48 0.87 11.68
CA TRP A 202 11.48 2.32 11.58
C TRP A 202 10.38 2.86 10.65
N LEU A 203 10.15 2.18 9.52
CA LEU A 203 9.06 2.51 8.61
C LEU A 203 7.69 2.35 9.27
N ILE A 204 7.39 1.21 9.90
CA ILE A 204 6.08 1.03 10.58
C ILE A 204 5.91 2.00 11.74
N PHE A 205 6.98 2.31 12.48
CA PHE A 205 6.94 3.32 13.53
C PHE A 205 6.51 4.68 12.98
N ARG A 206 7.14 5.16 11.90
CA ARG A 206 6.76 6.43 11.25
C ARG A 206 5.34 6.41 10.70
N ILE A 207 4.91 5.30 10.10
CA ILE A 207 3.55 5.17 9.56
C ILE A 207 2.52 5.31 10.69
N MET A 208 2.64 4.50 11.73
CA MET A 208 1.68 4.47 12.83
C MET A 208 1.69 5.78 13.63
N LEU A 209 2.88 6.23 14.04
CA LEU A 209 2.99 7.44 14.84
C LEU A 209 2.57 8.67 14.04
N GLY A 210 2.96 8.78 12.77
CA GLY A 210 2.54 9.87 11.89
C GLY A 210 1.03 9.90 11.67
N ALA A 211 0.41 8.74 11.49
CA ALA A 211 -1.05 8.60 11.37
C ALA A 211 -1.79 8.92 12.67
N GLY A 212 -1.25 8.59 13.85
CA GLY A 212 -1.87 8.93 15.13
C GLY A 212 -1.72 10.42 15.48
N LEU A 213 -0.53 10.98 15.26
CA LEU A 213 -0.25 12.39 15.58
C LEU A 213 -1.09 13.33 14.72
N ILE A 214 -1.22 13.05 13.41
CA ILE A 214 -2.03 13.90 12.53
C ILE A 214 -3.52 13.89 12.92
N LYS A 215 -4.03 12.77 13.47
CA LYS A 215 -5.40 12.67 13.98
C LYS A 215 -5.60 13.54 15.21
N ILE A 216 -4.73 13.41 16.20
CA ILE A 216 -4.78 14.23 17.42
C ILE A 216 -4.58 15.72 17.11
N ARG A 217 -3.74 16.07 16.14
CA ARG A 217 -3.48 17.46 15.76
C ARG A 217 -4.57 18.05 14.86
N GLY A 218 -5.12 17.25 13.95
CA GLY A 218 -5.94 17.71 12.84
C GLY A 218 -7.40 18.01 13.18
N ASP A 219 -8.03 17.24 14.08
CA ASP A 219 -9.47 17.35 14.29
C ASP A 219 -9.90 17.09 15.73
N GLU A 220 -10.82 17.90 16.24
CA GLU A 220 -11.37 17.77 17.58
C GLU A 220 -12.14 16.45 17.77
N CYS A 221 -12.77 15.91 16.73
CA CYS A 221 -13.46 14.62 16.87
C CYS A 221 -12.52 13.48 17.26
N TRP A 222 -11.23 13.57 16.93
CA TRP A 222 -10.26 12.54 17.29
C TRP A 222 -9.92 12.65 18.77
N ARG A 223 -9.77 13.88 19.27
CA ARG A 223 -9.53 14.15 20.70
C ARG A 223 -10.72 13.72 21.56
N ASN A 224 -11.93 13.97 21.08
CA ASN A 224 -13.17 13.56 21.74
C ASN A 224 -13.56 12.10 21.47
N CYS A 225 -12.77 11.36 20.68
CA CYS A 225 -13.02 9.96 20.30
C CYS A 225 -14.38 9.72 19.62
N THR A 226 -14.88 10.70 18.86
CA THR A 226 -16.17 10.65 18.15
C THR A 226 -16.04 10.50 16.63
N CYS A 227 -14.83 10.56 16.05
CA CYS A 227 -14.69 10.51 14.58
C CYS A 227 -15.28 9.24 13.93
N LEU A 228 -15.25 8.10 14.62
CA LEU A 228 -15.82 6.85 14.10
C LEU A 228 -17.36 6.87 14.01
N TYR A 229 -18.04 7.87 14.59
CA TYR A 229 -19.48 8.06 14.39
C TYR A 229 -19.80 8.41 12.94
N TYR A 230 -18.86 9.03 12.24
CA TYR A 230 -19.03 9.53 10.88
C TYR A 230 -18.20 8.74 9.86
N HIS A 231 -16.99 8.36 10.24
CA HIS A 231 -15.98 7.82 9.31
C HIS A 231 -16.48 6.67 8.43
N TYR A 232 -17.25 5.72 8.97
CA TYR A 232 -17.69 4.56 8.21
C TYR A 232 -18.58 4.92 7.01
N GLU A 233 -19.35 5.99 7.09
CA GLU A 233 -20.19 6.50 6.00
C GLU A 233 -19.40 7.43 5.09
N THR A 234 -18.56 8.30 5.66
CA THR A 234 -17.91 9.40 4.93
C THR A 234 -16.58 9.03 4.28
N GLN A 235 -16.02 7.86 4.58
CA GLN A 235 -14.79 7.35 3.95
C GLN A 235 -14.89 7.25 2.42
N PRO A 236 -13.77 7.22 1.67
CA PRO A 236 -13.78 7.31 0.21
C PRO A 236 -14.73 6.34 -0.48
N ILE A 237 -14.52 5.04 -0.24
CA ILE A 237 -15.34 3.97 -0.79
C ILE A 237 -15.70 3.02 0.36
N PRO A 238 -16.89 3.18 0.96
CA PRO A 238 -17.34 2.24 1.98
C PRO A 238 -17.65 0.87 1.37
N ASN A 239 -17.68 -0.14 2.23
CA ASN A 239 -18.04 -1.51 1.90
C ASN A 239 -19.26 -1.95 2.74
N PRO A 240 -19.79 -3.18 2.55
CA PRO A 240 -20.95 -3.63 3.31
C PRO A 240 -20.73 -3.69 4.83
N ILE A 241 -19.51 -3.96 5.27
CA ILE A 241 -19.15 -4.00 6.68
C ILE A 241 -19.12 -2.57 7.24
N SER A 242 -18.69 -1.57 6.45
CA SER A 242 -18.76 -0.16 6.83
C SER A 242 -20.18 0.27 7.20
N TRP A 243 -21.16 -0.09 6.37
CA TRP A 243 -22.58 0.14 6.65
C TRP A 243 -23.00 -0.51 7.98
N TRP A 244 -22.65 -1.77 8.18
CA TRP A 244 -22.96 -2.50 9.42
C TRP A 244 -22.27 -1.91 10.66
N LEU A 245 -21.04 -1.43 10.50
CA LEU A 245 -20.26 -0.78 11.56
C LEU A 245 -20.89 0.56 11.91
N HIS A 246 -21.28 1.37 10.93
CA HIS A 246 -21.86 2.69 11.14
C HIS A 246 -23.02 2.67 12.17
N PHE A 247 -23.92 1.70 12.06
CA PHE A 247 -25.07 1.56 12.96
C PHE A 247 -24.77 0.87 14.30
N ARG A 248 -23.50 0.62 14.64
CA ARG A 248 -23.13 0.12 15.97
C ARG A 248 -23.31 1.22 17.04
N PRO A 249 -23.55 0.85 18.31
CA PRO A 249 -23.71 1.82 19.39
C PRO A 249 -22.50 2.74 19.55
N LYS A 250 -22.73 3.98 20.00
CA LYS A 250 -21.67 5.00 20.15
C LYS A 250 -20.51 4.57 21.06
N TRP A 251 -20.75 3.74 22.07
CA TRP A 251 -19.67 3.22 22.94
C TRP A 251 -18.68 2.34 22.16
N PHE A 252 -19.14 1.60 21.15
CA PHE A 252 -18.30 0.75 20.30
C PHE A 252 -17.37 1.63 19.48
N HIS A 253 -17.93 2.69 18.87
CA HIS A 253 -17.17 3.67 18.09
C HIS A 253 -16.17 4.45 18.93
N PHE A 254 -16.55 4.85 20.15
CA PHE A 254 -15.64 5.49 21.09
C PHE A 254 -14.47 4.57 21.45
N GLY A 255 -14.77 3.31 21.82
CA GLY A 255 -13.75 2.30 22.10
C GLY A 255 -12.83 2.03 20.90
N GLY A 256 -13.39 2.02 19.68
CA GLY A 256 -12.63 1.90 18.44
C GLY A 256 -11.67 3.08 18.21
N ALA A 257 -12.10 4.31 18.50
CA ALA A 257 -11.24 5.49 18.40
C ALA A 257 -10.13 5.49 19.47
N CYS A 258 -10.43 5.06 20.70
CA CYS A 258 -9.41 4.88 21.75
C CYS A 258 -8.40 3.78 21.37
N PHE A 259 -8.88 2.65 20.83
CA PHE A 259 -8.01 1.57 20.35
C PHE A 259 -7.11 2.04 19.20
N ASN A 260 -7.66 2.83 18.27
CA ASN A 260 -6.90 3.46 17.21
C ASN A 260 -5.74 4.30 17.78
N HIS A 261 -6.03 5.22 18.71
CA HIS A 261 -4.99 6.04 19.36
C HIS A 261 -3.94 5.19 20.09
N PHE A 262 -4.36 4.15 20.80
CA PHE A 262 -3.44 3.25 21.48
C PHE A 262 -2.49 2.55 20.50
N VAL A 263 -3.02 1.97 19.41
CA VAL A 263 -2.21 1.24 18.44
C VAL A 263 -1.33 2.16 17.60
N GLU A 264 -1.77 3.38 17.31
CA GLU A 264 -1.00 4.32 16.47
C GLU A 264 0.04 5.12 17.28
N LEU A 265 -0.24 5.49 18.53
CA LEU A 265 0.64 6.38 19.31
C LEU A 265 1.53 5.63 20.32
N VAL A 266 1.05 4.52 20.88
CA VAL A 266 1.71 3.85 22.03
C VAL A 266 2.36 2.53 21.59
N VAL A 267 1.63 1.68 20.87
CA VAL A 267 2.14 0.36 20.44
C VAL A 267 3.43 0.40 19.61
N PRO A 268 3.65 1.36 18.68
CA PRO A 268 4.79 1.28 17.76
C PRO A 268 6.15 1.38 18.46
N TRP A 269 6.21 2.07 19.60
CA TRP A 269 7.41 2.15 20.43
C TRP A 269 7.91 0.75 20.80
N PHE A 270 7.02 -0.14 21.23
CA PHE A 270 7.34 -1.51 21.63
C PHE A 270 7.86 -2.39 20.49
N GLY A 271 7.77 -1.94 19.23
CA GLY A 271 8.40 -2.59 18.07
C GLY A 271 9.93 -2.70 18.18
N PHE A 272 10.56 -1.85 18.99
CA PHE A 272 12.01 -1.84 19.21
C PHE A 272 12.47 -2.55 20.49
N TRP A 273 11.53 -3.04 21.32
CA TRP A 273 11.82 -3.69 22.59
C TRP A 273 12.18 -5.19 22.43
N PRO A 274 12.51 -5.90 23.54
CA PRO A 274 12.80 -7.33 23.52
C PRO A 274 11.71 -8.21 22.87
N TRP A 275 12.07 -9.46 22.59
CA TRP A 275 11.33 -10.31 21.65
C TRP A 275 9.85 -10.55 21.97
N ILE A 276 9.43 -10.60 23.24
CA ILE A 276 8.02 -10.83 23.61
C ILE A 276 7.18 -9.59 23.29
N THR A 277 7.57 -8.44 23.83
CA THR A 277 6.86 -7.17 23.66
C THR A 277 6.81 -6.76 22.19
N ARG A 278 7.90 -6.97 21.44
CA ARG A 278 7.91 -6.73 19.99
C ARG A 278 6.90 -7.58 19.24
N ARG A 279 6.75 -8.86 19.58
CA ARG A 279 5.77 -9.76 18.94
C ARG A 279 4.34 -9.34 19.28
N VAL A 280 4.07 -8.96 20.53
CA VAL A 280 2.77 -8.45 20.96
C VAL A 280 2.43 -7.15 20.21
N ALA A 281 3.38 -6.22 20.10
CA ALA A 281 3.21 -4.98 19.35
C ALA A 281 2.91 -5.25 17.86
N GLY A 282 3.67 -6.16 17.25
CA GLY A 282 3.42 -6.63 15.88
C GLY A 282 2.03 -7.22 15.71
N ALA A 283 1.56 -8.05 16.65
CA ALA A 283 0.23 -8.67 16.60
C ALA A 283 -0.89 -7.64 16.74
N LEU A 284 -0.74 -6.66 17.65
CA LEU A 284 -1.70 -5.56 17.81
C LEU A 284 -1.77 -4.70 16.54
N MET A 285 -0.63 -4.28 16.00
CA MET A 285 -0.59 -3.51 14.74
C MET A 285 -1.16 -4.31 13.56
N LEU A 286 -0.87 -5.61 13.46
CA LEU A 286 -1.42 -6.48 12.42
C LEU A 286 -2.95 -6.60 12.54
N SER A 287 -3.45 -6.81 13.76
CA SER A 287 -4.89 -6.90 14.03
C SER A 287 -5.60 -5.59 13.64
N PHE A 288 -4.98 -4.45 13.94
CA PHE A 288 -5.49 -3.14 13.58
C PHE A 288 -5.57 -2.97 12.05
N GLN A 289 -4.52 -3.34 11.30
CA GLN A 289 -4.57 -3.29 9.84
C GLN A 289 -5.63 -4.23 9.25
N ILE A 290 -5.84 -5.42 9.82
CA ILE A 290 -6.91 -6.34 9.40
C ILE A 290 -8.29 -5.72 9.63
N ILE A 291 -8.52 -5.08 10.79
CA ILE A 291 -9.77 -4.37 11.08
C ILE A 291 -10.00 -3.26 10.04
N LEU A 292 -8.98 -2.47 9.71
CA LEU A 292 -9.08 -1.42 8.69
C LEU A 292 -9.47 -1.99 7.32
N ILE A 293 -8.82 -3.08 6.88
CA ILE A 293 -9.14 -3.78 5.62
C ILE A 293 -10.60 -4.24 5.59
N LEU A 294 -11.09 -4.81 6.70
CA LEU A 294 -12.48 -5.28 6.79
C LEU A 294 -13.46 -4.11 6.82
N SER A 295 -13.09 -2.99 7.41
CA SER A 295 -13.99 -1.86 7.65
C SER A 295 -14.21 -0.90 6.48
N GLY A 296 -13.41 -0.99 5.41
CA GLY A 296 -13.51 -0.07 4.27
C GLY A 296 -12.58 -0.41 3.09
N ASN A 297 -12.78 0.25 1.94
CA ASN A 297 -11.91 0.09 0.77
C ASN A 297 -10.84 1.19 0.69
N LEU A 298 -9.73 0.99 1.38
CA LEU A 298 -8.61 1.93 1.44
C LEU A 298 -7.46 1.57 0.48
N SER A 299 -7.78 1.20 -0.77
CA SER A 299 -6.78 0.76 -1.76
C SER A 299 -5.92 -0.40 -1.20
N PHE A 300 -4.67 -0.51 -1.62
CA PHE A 300 -3.67 -1.43 -1.08
C PHE A 300 -2.91 -0.85 0.14
N LEU A 301 -3.30 0.31 0.69
CA LEU A 301 -2.59 0.99 1.79
C LEU A 301 -2.40 0.09 3.02
N ASN A 302 -3.47 -0.53 3.51
CA ASN A 302 -3.38 -1.37 4.71
C ASN A 302 -2.61 -2.66 4.44
N TRP A 303 -2.77 -3.23 3.25
CA TRP A 303 -2.01 -4.39 2.78
C TRP A 303 -0.52 -4.09 2.74
N LEU A 304 -0.14 -2.91 2.24
CA LEU A 304 1.23 -2.42 2.22
C LEU A 304 1.77 -2.15 3.63
N THR A 305 0.94 -1.63 4.53
CA THR A 305 1.33 -1.36 5.92
C THR A 305 1.59 -2.64 6.73
N ILE A 306 0.98 -3.77 6.34
CA ILE A 306 1.32 -5.09 6.89
C ILE A 306 2.78 -5.48 6.60
N VAL A 307 3.36 -5.08 5.45
CA VAL A 307 4.75 -5.43 5.10
C VAL A 307 5.74 -5.07 6.22
N PRO A 308 5.88 -3.80 6.65
CA PRO A 308 6.83 -3.45 7.70
C PRO A 308 6.44 -3.99 9.08
N ILE A 309 5.15 -4.27 9.35
CA ILE A 309 4.70 -4.94 10.60
C ILE A 309 5.32 -6.34 10.70
N LEU A 310 5.48 -7.06 9.60
CA LEU A 310 6.05 -8.41 9.61
C LEU A 310 7.49 -8.44 10.17
N ALA A 311 8.23 -7.33 10.13
CA ALA A 311 9.56 -7.20 10.73
C ALA A 311 9.55 -7.30 12.28
N CYS A 312 8.38 -7.20 12.90
CA CYS A 312 8.17 -7.44 14.34
C CYS A 312 8.12 -8.95 14.68
N PHE A 313 8.07 -9.84 13.69
CA PHE A 313 8.05 -11.28 13.89
C PHE A 313 9.39 -11.92 13.49
N ASP A 314 9.84 -12.89 14.28
CA ASP A 314 11.04 -13.69 13.99
C ASP A 314 10.65 -15.12 13.60
N ASP A 315 11.64 -15.89 13.14
CA ASP A 315 11.44 -17.28 12.71
C ASP A 315 10.91 -18.17 13.85
N GLY A 316 11.24 -17.84 15.11
CA GLY A 316 10.79 -18.56 16.29
C GLY A 316 9.27 -18.53 16.48
N MET A 317 8.61 -17.42 16.09
CA MET A 317 7.15 -17.31 16.06
C MET A 317 6.57 -17.86 14.75
N LEU A 318 7.16 -17.47 13.60
CA LEU A 318 6.62 -17.81 12.29
C LEU A 318 6.65 -19.32 12.00
N ARG A 319 7.59 -20.07 12.58
CA ARG A 319 7.61 -21.53 12.48
C ARG A 319 6.37 -22.23 13.05
N CYS A 320 5.64 -21.57 13.96
CA CYS A 320 4.42 -22.11 14.54
C CYS A 320 3.21 -21.90 13.62
N ALA A 321 3.27 -20.89 12.73
CA ALA A 321 2.18 -20.53 11.83
C ALA A 321 2.39 -21.07 10.41
N LEU A 322 3.64 -21.26 9.97
CA LEU A 322 3.97 -21.70 8.61
C LEU A 322 4.07 -23.23 8.49
N PRO A 323 3.80 -23.80 7.29
CA PRO A 323 3.98 -25.21 7.00
C PRO A 323 5.38 -25.75 7.33
N LYS A 324 5.45 -26.95 7.92
CA LYS A 324 6.70 -27.59 8.35
C LYS A 324 7.75 -27.70 7.23
N PHE A 325 7.35 -27.93 5.98
CA PHE A 325 8.29 -28.03 4.86
C PHE A 325 9.03 -26.71 4.57
N LEU A 326 8.38 -25.55 4.77
CA LEU A 326 9.02 -24.24 4.63
C LEU A 326 10.00 -23.99 5.77
N VAL A 327 9.62 -24.38 6.99
CA VAL A 327 10.46 -24.28 8.18
C VAL A 327 11.76 -25.06 8.00
N VAL A 328 11.67 -26.32 7.58
CA VAL A 328 12.85 -27.18 7.33
C VAL A 328 13.75 -26.59 6.24
N ARG A 329 13.17 -26.03 5.16
CA ARG A 329 13.95 -25.36 4.11
C ARG A 329 14.67 -24.11 4.63
N ALA A 330 14.03 -23.33 5.48
CA ALA A 330 14.62 -22.14 6.10
C ALA A 330 15.74 -22.51 7.08
N GLU A 331 15.55 -23.54 7.90
CA GLU A 331 16.57 -24.08 8.82
C GLU A 331 17.81 -24.56 8.06
N ARG A 332 17.60 -25.31 6.97
CA ARG A 332 18.68 -25.76 6.09
C ARG A 332 19.45 -24.61 5.47
N ALA A 333 18.75 -23.60 4.93
CA ALA A 333 19.39 -22.43 4.34
C ALA A 333 20.18 -21.62 5.37
N ALA A 334 19.70 -21.56 6.62
CA ALA A 334 20.42 -20.92 7.72
C ALA A 334 21.69 -21.69 8.10
N ALA A 335 21.64 -23.02 8.09
CA ALA A 335 22.80 -23.88 8.36
C ALA A 335 23.87 -23.77 7.25
N GLU A 336 23.44 -23.65 5.99
CA GLU A 336 24.32 -23.54 4.82
C GLU A 336 24.71 -22.08 4.47
N ALA A 337 24.40 -21.13 5.34
CA ALA A 337 24.54 -19.70 5.06
C ALA A 337 26.00 -19.29 4.87
N LYS A 338 26.28 -18.56 3.78
CA LYS A 338 27.59 -18.00 3.46
C LYS A 338 27.66 -16.52 3.86
N LYS A 339 28.83 -16.10 4.34
CA LYS A 339 29.14 -14.69 4.59
C LYS A 339 29.53 -14.02 3.26
N SER A 340 28.96 -12.87 2.97
CA SER A 340 29.36 -12.01 1.85
C SER A 340 30.20 -10.84 2.37
N LYS A 341 31.33 -10.54 1.71
CA LYS A 341 32.21 -9.42 2.08
C LYS A 341 31.57 -8.05 1.81
N TRP A 342 30.70 -7.96 0.80
CA TRP A 342 30.14 -6.69 0.31
C TRP A 342 28.72 -6.40 0.80
N GLN A 343 27.94 -7.43 1.15
CA GLN A 343 26.53 -7.24 1.54
C GLN A 343 26.39 -6.35 2.78
N MET A 344 27.12 -6.65 3.85
CA MET A 344 26.97 -5.92 5.12
C MET A 344 27.47 -4.46 5.04
N PRO A 345 28.64 -4.15 4.44
CA PRO A 345 29.05 -2.76 4.23
C PRO A 345 28.03 -1.95 3.42
N LEU A 346 27.49 -2.51 2.34
CA LEU A 346 26.49 -1.86 1.51
C LEU A 346 25.18 -1.60 2.27
N VAL A 347 24.72 -2.58 3.05
CA VAL A 347 23.54 -2.46 3.92
C VAL A 347 23.74 -1.39 4.99
N TRP A 348 24.92 -1.30 5.59
CA TRP A 348 25.22 -0.26 6.59
C TRP A 348 25.31 1.13 5.96
N ALA A 349 25.91 1.26 4.77
CA ALA A 349 25.90 2.52 4.04
C ALA A 349 24.47 2.99 3.75
N PHE A 350 23.60 2.09 3.28
CA PHE A 350 22.19 2.40 3.07
C PHE A 350 21.44 2.72 4.38
N PHE A 351 21.76 2.01 5.48
CA PHE A 351 21.22 2.32 6.80
C PHE A 351 21.56 3.75 7.24
N VAL A 352 22.81 4.19 7.01
CA VAL A 352 23.24 5.57 7.29
C VAL A 352 22.50 6.56 6.40
N VAL A 353 22.35 6.29 5.10
CA VAL A 353 21.57 7.14 4.18
C VAL A 353 20.14 7.31 4.68
N VAL A 354 19.45 6.22 5.04
CA VAL A 354 18.09 6.29 5.60
C VAL A 354 18.07 7.05 6.92
N GLY A 355 19.09 6.90 7.77
CA GLY A 355 19.24 7.66 9.01
C GLY A 355 19.33 9.18 8.77
N VAL A 356 20.15 9.60 7.80
CA VAL A 356 20.28 11.02 7.41
C VAL A 356 18.99 11.55 6.80
N LEU A 357 18.39 10.81 5.86
CA LEU A 357 17.12 11.21 5.24
C LEU A 357 15.95 11.24 6.23
N SER A 358 16.04 10.52 7.36
CA SER A 358 15.03 10.53 8.43
C SER A 358 15.01 11.82 9.25
N ILE A 359 16.01 12.71 9.13
CA ILE A 359 16.03 13.99 9.87
C ILE A 359 14.76 14.81 9.58
N ASN A 360 14.42 15.04 8.31
CA ASN A 360 13.26 15.86 7.94
C ASN A 360 11.92 15.21 8.35
N PRO A 361 11.68 13.90 8.10
CA PRO A 361 10.52 13.21 8.64
C PRO A 361 10.38 13.29 10.17
N VAL A 362 11.49 13.17 10.91
CA VAL A 362 11.46 13.29 12.38
C VAL A 362 11.12 14.71 12.81
N LEU A 363 11.74 15.73 12.21
CA LEU A 363 11.39 17.13 12.48
C LEU A 363 9.91 17.40 12.19
N ASN A 364 9.37 16.84 11.11
CA ASN A 364 7.94 16.92 10.78
C ASN A 364 7.05 16.24 11.83
N LEU A 365 7.43 15.07 12.34
CA LEU A 365 6.69 14.38 13.41
C LEU A 365 6.70 15.18 14.72
N LEU A 366 7.80 15.87 15.02
CA LEU A 366 7.93 16.73 16.20
C LEU A 366 7.19 18.07 16.04
N SER A 367 6.96 18.53 14.80
CA SER A 367 6.24 19.78 14.52
C SER A 367 4.78 19.72 14.96
N ALA A 368 4.26 20.85 15.46
CA ALA A 368 2.83 21.03 15.70
C ALA A 368 2.04 21.12 14.37
N GLU A 369 2.67 21.66 13.33
CA GLU A 369 2.14 21.80 11.96
C GLU A 369 2.66 20.66 11.07
N GLN A 370 2.45 19.43 11.50
CA GLN A 370 2.90 18.25 10.78
C GLN A 370 2.29 18.22 9.36
N ALA A 371 3.15 18.15 8.34
CA ALA A 371 2.73 17.87 6.97
C ALA A 371 2.37 16.39 6.80
N MET A 372 1.25 16.14 6.11
CA MET A 372 0.74 14.80 5.80
C MET A 372 1.27 14.31 4.45
N ASN A 373 1.75 13.07 4.38
CA ASN A 373 2.16 12.40 3.13
C ASN A 373 3.14 13.24 2.30
N THR A 374 4.29 13.58 2.87
CA THR A 374 5.30 14.41 2.21
C THR A 374 6.60 13.64 2.04
N SER A 375 7.18 13.74 0.86
CA SER A 375 8.56 13.33 0.60
C SER A 375 9.50 14.53 0.66
N PHE A 376 10.66 14.32 1.26
CA PHE A 376 11.73 15.32 1.35
C PHE A 376 12.86 15.07 0.34
N ASP A 377 12.74 14.02 -0.46
CA ASP A 377 13.70 13.64 -1.48
C ASP A 377 13.00 13.24 -2.80
N ARG A 378 13.73 13.32 -3.91
CA ARG A 378 13.15 13.12 -5.25
C ARG A 378 12.87 11.65 -5.57
N LEU A 379 13.40 10.74 -4.76
CA LEU A 379 13.31 9.30 -4.93
C LEU A 379 12.28 8.67 -3.97
N ASN A 380 11.63 9.48 -3.11
CA ASN A 380 10.66 9.06 -2.10
C ASN A 380 11.22 7.94 -1.20
N LEU A 381 12.49 8.07 -0.79
CA LEU A 381 13.18 7.04 -0.02
C LEU A 381 12.81 7.05 1.45
N VAL A 382 12.55 8.22 2.03
CA VAL A 382 12.13 8.34 3.43
C VAL A 382 11.09 9.45 3.58
N ASN A 383 9.84 9.04 3.81
CA ASN A 383 8.69 9.95 3.77
C ASN A 383 8.00 10.09 5.13
N THR A 384 7.08 11.06 5.22
CA THR A 384 6.08 11.16 6.29
C THR A 384 4.76 10.56 5.84
N TYR A 385 4.02 10.03 6.80
CA TYR A 385 2.75 9.36 6.55
C TYR A 385 1.69 9.91 7.47
N GLY A 386 0.50 10.12 6.93
CA GLY A 386 -0.68 10.46 7.71
C GLY A 386 -1.93 9.99 7.00
N ALA A 387 -2.95 9.65 7.78
CA ALA A 387 -4.22 9.15 7.26
C ALA A 387 -5.37 9.73 8.10
N PHE A 388 -6.34 10.32 7.39
CA PHE A 388 -7.59 10.82 7.98
C PHE A 388 -7.39 11.76 9.17
N GLY A 389 -6.47 12.73 9.05
CA GLY A 389 -6.27 13.77 10.07
C GLY A 389 -7.56 14.55 10.39
N SER A 390 -8.43 14.70 9.39
CA SER A 390 -9.81 15.17 9.52
C SER A 390 -10.80 14.17 8.93
N VAL A 391 -12.04 14.19 9.41
CA VAL A 391 -13.11 13.29 8.95
C VAL A 391 -14.34 14.11 8.58
N GLY A 392 -14.86 13.96 7.35
CA GLY A 392 -16.13 14.60 6.97
C GLY A 392 -17.28 14.13 7.87
N ARG A 393 -18.18 15.03 8.26
CA ARG A 393 -19.40 14.72 9.06
C ARG A 393 -20.61 14.43 8.18
N VAL A 394 -20.53 14.89 6.94
CA VAL A 394 -21.56 14.74 5.92
C VAL A 394 -20.88 14.16 4.69
N ARG A 395 -21.50 13.15 4.08
CA ARG A 395 -21.05 12.62 2.80
C ARG A 395 -21.72 13.40 1.68
N HIS A 396 -20.91 14.11 0.90
CA HIS A 396 -21.36 14.69 -0.34
C HIS A 396 -20.88 13.85 -1.52
N GLU A 397 -21.68 13.82 -2.57
CA GLU A 397 -21.40 13.11 -3.81
C GLU A 397 -21.70 14.00 -5.01
N ILE A 398 -20.84 13.86 -6.02
CA ILE A 398 -21.06 14.42 -7.35
C ILE A 398 -21.61 13.30 -8.24
N VAL A 399 -22.72 13.58 -8.92
CA VAL A 399 -23.34 12.69 -9.90
C VAL A 399 -23.33 13.40 -11.25
N PHE A 400 -22.65 12.81 -12.23
CA PHE A 400 -22.67 13.32 -13.60
C PHE A 400 -23.92 12.80 -14.31
N GLU A 401 -24.62 13.69 -14.99
CA GLU A 401 -25.86 13.40 -15.70
C GLU A 401 -25.74 13.91 -17.13
N GLY A 402 -26.15 13.10 -18.10
CA GLY A 402 -26.25 13.49 -19.50
C GLY A 402 -27.69 13.61 -19.98
N THR A 403 -27.90 14.29 -21.10
CA THR A 403 -29.15 14.22 -21.87
C THR A 403 -28.85 14.27 -23.37
N ALA A 404 -29.63 13.50 -24.14
CA ALA A 404 -29.59 13.52 -25.60
C ALA A 404 -30.56 14.57 -26.20
N GLU A 405 -31.33 15.27 -25.37
CA GLU A 405 -32.22 16.33 -25.83
C GLU A 405 -31.41 17.55 -26.31
N ALA A 406 -31.80 18.12 -27.46
CA ALA A 406 -31.10 19.25 -28.07
C ALA A 406 -31.35 20.60 -27.35
N GLU A 407 -32.44 20.71 -26.58
CA GLU A 407 -32.78 21.91 -25.81
C GLU A 407 -33.11 21.53 -24.36
N ILE A 408 -32.61 22.31 -23.41
CA ILE A 408 -32.87 22.09 -21.98
C ILE A 408 -34.17 22.79 -21.59
N THR A 409 -35.14 22.00 -21.15
CA THR A 409 -36.44 22.45 -20.63
C THR A 409 -36.62 22.01 -19.18
N SER A 410 -37.69 22.46 -18.53
CA SER A 410 -38.07 22.00 -17.18
C SER A 410 -38.43 20.51 -17.12
N SER A 411 -38.79 19.90 -18.26
CA SER A 411 -39.14 18.49 -18.39
C SER A 411 -38.01 17.60 -18.92
N THR A 412 -36.85 18.17 -19.20
CA THR A 412 -35.72 17.42 -19.79
C THR A 412 -35.30 16.26 -18.90
N LYS A 413 -35.18 15.08 -19.52
CA LYS A 413 -34.76 13.87 -18.84
C LYS A 413 -33.25 13.79 -18.80
N TRP A 414 -32.73 13.60 -17.59
CA TRP A 414 -31.31 13.45 -17.29
C TRP A 414 -31.03 12.02 -16.87
N VAL A 415 -29.97 11.43 -17.42
CA VAL A 415 -29.55 10.06 -17.16
C VAL A 415 -28.17 10.06 -16.49
N GLU A 416 -28.04 9.36 -15.37
CA GLU A 416 -26.84 9.34 -14.54
C GLU A 416 -25.74 8.46 -15.16
N TYR A 417 -24.48 8.92 -15.05
CA TYR A 417 -23.31 8.09 -15.26
C TYR A 417 -22.90 7.39 -13.97
N ASP A 418 -22.92 6.07 -13.97
CA ASP A 418 -22.51 5.27 -12.84
C ASP A 418 -20.99 5.05 -12.79
N PHE A 419 -20.46 5.16 -11.58
CA PHE A 419 -19.06 4.88 -11.26
C PHE A 419 -18.89 3.44 -10.77
N ARG A 420 -17.65 2.92 -10.82
CA ARG A 420 -17.41 1.48 -10.61
C ARG A 420 -17.57 1.02 -9.17
N ALA A 421 -17.37 1.88 -8.18
CA ALA A 421 -17.30 1.49 -6.77
C ALA A 421 -17.83 2.53 -5.80
N LYS A 422 -17.72 3.84 -6.10
CA LYS A 422 -18.28 4.86 -5.20
C LYS A 422 -19.81 4.75 -5.13
N PRO A 423 -20.44 5.32 -4.09
CA PRO A 423 -21.90 5.44 -4.02
C PRO A 423 -22.46 6.23 -5.20
N GLY A 424 -23.55 5.72 -5.78
CA GLY A 424 -24.24 6.29 -6.94
C GLY A 424 -25.73 6.00 -6.78
N ASP A 425 -26.24 5.01 -7.51
CA ASP A 425 -27.56 4.42 -7.26
C ASP A 425 -27.77 4.08 -5.76
N VAL A 426 -28.93 4.47 -5.25
CA VAL A 426 -29.31 4.30 -3.83
C VAL A 426 -29.63 2.86 -3.47
N ASP A 427 -30.01 2.05 -4.45
CA ASP A 427 -30.34 0.63 -4.28
C ASP A 427 -29.08 -0.22 -4.31
N ARG A 428 -27.98 0.35 -4.81
CA ARG A 428 -26.72 -0.35 -4.96
C ARG A 428 -26.02 -0.53 -3.62
N ARG A 429 -25.87 -1.80 -3.24
CA ARG A 429 -25.04 -2.23 -2.11
C ARG A 429 -23.59 -1.75 -2.28
N PRO A 430 -22.94 -1.20 -1.23
CA PRO A 430 -21.51 -0.89 -1.25
C PRO A 430 -20.65 -2.10 -1.64
N VAL A 431 -19.57 -1.88 -2.40
CA VAL A 431 -18.75 -2.98 -2.96
C VAL A 431 -17.54 -3.32 -2.08
N VAL A 432 -16.95 -4.49 -2.30
CA VAL A 432 -15.61 -4.84 -1.79
C VAL A 432 -14.65 -4.84 -2.97
N VAL A 433 -13.70 -3.90 -2.98
CA VAL A 433 -12.77 -3.69 -4.10
C VAL A 433 -11.31 -3.65 -3.66
N ALA A 434 -11.00 -3.29 -2.42
CA ALA A 434 -9.64 -3.36 -1.91
C ALA A 434 -9.09 -4.81 -2.01
N PRO A 435 -7.83 -5.02 -2.41
CA PRO A 435 -6.74 -4.03 -2.53
C PRO A 435 -6.70 -3.21 -3.84
N TYR A 436 -7.62 -3.42 -4.78
CA TYR A 436 -7.67 -2.62 -6.01
C TYR A 436 -8.16 -1.20 -5.74
N GLN A 437 -7.61 -0.22 -6.47
CA GLN A 437 -7.98 1.19 -6.36
C GLN A 437 -8.63 1.69 -7.65
N PRO A 438 -9.95 1.93 -7.66
CA PRO A 438 -10.60 2.67 -8.73
C PRO A 438 -10.25 4.17 -8.56
N ARG A 439 -9.28 4.66 -9.33
CA ARG A 439 -8.67 5.97 -9.08
C ARG A 439 -9.62 7.13 -9.37
N LEU A 440 -10.47 7.01 -10.39
CA LEU A 440 -11.46 8.04 -10.73
C LEU A 440 -12.51 8.18 -9.61
N ASP A 441 -13.05 7.05 -9.12
CA ASP A 441 -13.96 6.99 -7.96
C ASP A 441 -13.36 7.60 -6.69
N TRP A 442 -12.06 7.40 -6.47
CA TRP A 442 -11.34 7.99 -5.35
C TRP A 442 -11.12 9.50 -5.52
N ALA A 443 -10.77 9.95 -6.72
CA ALA A 443 -10.54 11.36 -7.01
C ALA A 443 -11.82 12.20 -6.90
N ILE A 444 -12.97 11.66 -7.34
CA ILE A 444 -14.24 12.38 -7.26
C ILE A 444 -14.74 12.53 -5.82
N TRP A 445 -14.39 11.61 -4.91
CA TRP A 445 -14.66 11.77 -3.48
C TRP A 445 -13.96 13.01 -2.90
N PHE A 446 -12.71 13.28 -3.31
CA PHE A 446 -12.03 14.53 -2.94
C PHE A 446 -12.67 15.75 -3.59
N ALA A 447 -13.04 15.66 -4.88
CA ALA A 447 -13.67 16.76 -5.60
C ALA A 447 -14.99 17.18 -4.93
N ALA A 448 -15.78 16.22 -4.43
CA ALA A 448 -17.03 16.47 -3.72
C ALA A 448 -16.85 17.22 -2.39
N MET A 449 -15.63 17.34 -1.86
CA MET A 449 -15.30 18.13 -0.66
C MET A 449 -14.80 19.53 -1.00
N SER A 450 -14.84 19.90 -2.27
CA SER A 450 -14.22 21.11 -2.80
C SER A 450 -15.07 21.71 -3.93
N ILE A 451 -14.57 22.83 -4.46
CA ILE A 451 -15.11 23.53 -5.62
C ILE A 451 -14.49 23.03 -6.94
N PRO A 452 -15.21 23.12 -8.08
CA PRO A 452 -14.75 22.64 -9.40
C PRO A 452 -13.39 23.16 -9.85
N GLU A 453 -13.05 24.41 -9.52
CA GLU A 453 -11.84 25.09 -9.98
C GLU A 453 -10.56 24.41 -9.48
N ARG A 454 -10.64 23.69 -8.35
CA ARG A 454 -9.52 22.92 -7.80
C ARG A 454 -9.34 21.55 -8.45
N TYR A 455 -10.33 21.08 -9.21
CA TYR A 455 -10.37 19.76 -9.85
C TYR A 455 -10.65 19.88 -11.35
N PRO A 456 -9.82 20.63 -12.11
CA PRO A 456 -10.12 20.97 -13.51
C PRO A 456 -10.26 19.74 -14.43
N TRP A 457 -9.69 18.59 -14.05
CA TRP A 457 -9.88 17.33 -14.77
C TRP A 457 -11.35 16.89 -14.85
N SER A 458 -12.24 17.37 -13.97
CA SER A 458 -13.67 17.07 -14.05
C SER A 458 -14.32 17.72 -15.27
N LEU A 459 -13.85 18.90 -15.68
CA LEU A 459 -14.30 19.57 -16.89
C LEU A 459 -13.78 18.85 -18.14
N HIS A 460 -12.55 18.33 -18.10
CA HIS A 460 -12.05 17.46 -19.17
C HIS A 460 -12.82 16.13 -19.24
N LEU A 461 -13.21 15.56 -18.09
CA LEU A 461 -14.09 14.40 -18.04
C LEU A 461 -15.43 14.70 -18.74
N VAL A 462 -16.06 15.84 -18.44
CA VAL A 462 -17.29 16.27 -19.14
C VAL A 462 -17.08 16.35 -20.65
N TRP A 463 -15.98 16.98 -21.10
CA TRP A 463 -15.66 17.06 -22.53
C TRP A 463 -15.54 15.67 -23.17
N LYS A 464 -14.84 14.75 -22.50
CA LYS A 464 -14.67 13.37 -22.98
C LYS A 464 -15.98 12.59 -23.03
N LEU A 465 -16.86 12.76 -22.04
CA LEU A 465 -18.18 12.13 -22.02
C LEU A 465 -19.10 12.69 -23.12
N LEU A 466 -19.04 13.99 -23.42
CA LEU A 466 -19.74 14.61 -24.55
C LEU A 466 -19.26 14.10 -25.93
N HIS A 467 -18.18 13.33 -25.96
CA HIS A 467 -17.64 12.71 -27.18
C HIS A 467 -17.64 11.17 -27.11
N ASN A 468 -18.26 10.57 -26.09
CA ASN A 468 -18.21 9.13 -25.85
C ASN A 468 -16.77 8.56 -25.89
N ASP A 469 -15.80 9.28 -25.35
CA ASP A 469 -14.40 8.86 -25.31
C ASP A 469 -14.24 7.51 -24.61
N GLU A 470 -13.76 6.50 -25.35
CA GLU A 470 -13.63 5.13 -24.85
C GLU A 470 -12.74 5.04 -23.61
N GLY A 471 -11.67 5.85 -23.55
CA GLY A 471 -10.76 5.93 -22.41
C GLY A 471 -11.48 6.37 -21.14
N ALA A 472 -12.17 7.52 -21.16
CA ALA A 472 -12.95 8.00 -20.02
C ALA A 472 -14.08 7.04 -19.63
N LEU A 473 -14.83 6.52 -20.61
CA LEU A 473 -15.90 5.56 -20.36
C LEU A 473 -15.38 4.26 -19.75
N SER A 474 -14.16 3.83 -20.08
CA SER A 474 -13.51 2.66 -19.48
C SER A 474 -13.23 2.80 -17.97
N LEU A 475 -13.30 4.01 -17.41
CA LEU A 475 -13.14 4.25 -15.97
C LEU A 475 -14.48 4.20 -15.22
N LEU A 476 -15.61 4.29 -15.95
CA LEU A 476 -16.96 4.24 -15.41
C LEU A 476 -17.52 2.81 -15.40
N ALA A 477 -18.70 2.63 -14.80
CA ALA A 477 -19.39 1.34 -14.76
C ALA A 477 -20.08 1.01 -16.09
N GLY A 478 -20.54 2.02 -16.83
CA GLY A 478 -21.20 1.87 -18.12
C GLY A 478 -21.38 3.19 -18.85
N ASN A 479 -21.84 3.10 -20.10
CA ASN A 479 -22.23 4.25 -20.91
C ASN A 479 -23.77 4.28 -21.04
N PRO A 480 -24.47 5.27 -20.44
CA PRO A 480 -25.91 5.45 -20.63
C PRO A 480 -26.31 5.91 -22.04
N PHE A 481 -25.35 6.36 -22.87
CA PHE A 481 -25.57 6.88 -24.21
C PHE A 481 -24.78 6.08 -25.28
N PRO A 482 -25.09 4.78 -25.49
CA PRO A 482 -24.29 3.91 -26.36
C PRO A 482 -24.43 4.21 -27.86
N GLU A 483 -25.58 4.76 -28.29
CA GLU A 483 -25.87 5.01 -29.71
C GLU A 483 -25.28 6.33 -30.22
N SER A 484 -25.38 7.39 -29.42
CA SER A 484 -24.84 8.72 -29.73
C SER A 484 -24.47 9.43 -28.44
N PRO A 485 -23.40 10.26 -28.42
CA PRO A 485 -23.04 11.01 -27.22
C PRO A 485 -24.15 11.97 -26.79
N PRO A 486 -24.25 12.31 -25.49
CA PRO A 486 -25.22 13.30 -25.02
C PRO A 486 -24.92 14.70 -25.55
N HIS A 487 -25.96 15.51 -25.73
CA HIS A 487 -25.84 16.93 -26.11
C HIS A 487 -25.36 17.80 -24.94
N TYR A 488 -25.80 17.48 -23.73
CA TYR A 488 -25.41 18.19 -22.52
C TYR A 488 -24.99 17.23 -21.43
N ILE A 489 -24.01 17.65 -20.63
CA ILE A 489 -23.64 16.99 -19.39
C ILE A 489 -23.60 18.03 -18.27
N ARG A 490 -24.17 17.67 -17.12
CA ARG A 490 -24.12 18.46 -15.89
C ARG A 490 -23.59 17.60 -14.74
N ALA A 491 -23.21 18.25 -13.65
CA ALA A 491 -22.84 17.55 -12.42
C ALA A 491 -23.70 18.04 -11.26
N VAL A 492 -24.49 17.15 -10.67
CA VAL A 492 -25.40 17.45 -9.56
C VAL A 492 -24.74 17.12 -8.23
N TYR A 493 -24.96 17.96 -7.24
CA TYR A 493 -24.41 17.82 -5.90
C TYR A 493 -25.48 17.25 -4.96
N TYR A 494 -25.16 16.12 -4.34
CA TYR A 494 -26.06 15.40 -3.43
C TYR A 494 -25.42 15.22 -2.06
N LYS A 495 -26.25 15.23 -1.03
CA LYS A 495 -25.93 14.68 0.29
C LYS A 495 -26.37 13.21 0.30
N TYR A 496 -25.47 12.31 0.68
CA TYR A 496 -25.74 10.88 0.85
C TYR A 496 -25.67 10.51 2.33
N GLU A 497 -26.54 9.60 2.73
CA GLU A 497 -26.60 9.01 4.08
C GLU A 497 -26.89 7.52 3.94
N PHE A 498 -26.32 6.68 4.81
CA PHE A 498 -26.69 5.28 4.83
C PHE A 498 -28.15 5.13 5.24
N ALA A 499 -28.88 4.28 4.51
CA ALA A 499 -30.21 3.87 4.93
C ALA A 499 -30.08 2.95 6.16
N PRO A 500 -30.87 3.16 7.23
CA PRO A 500 -30.80 2.34 8.43
C PRO A 500 -31.25 0.89 8.18
N PRO A 501 -30.81 -0.07 9.01
CA PRO A 501 -31.32 -1.44 8.94
C PRO A 501 -32.85 -1.46 9.07
N GLY A 502 -33.53 -2.12 8.12
CA GLY A 502 -34.99 -2.17 8.08
C GLY A 502 -35.66 -0.97 7.43
N ASP A 503 -34.92 -0.17 6.64
CA ASP A 503 -35.52 0.88 5.81
C ASP A 503 -36.62 0.30 4.88
N PRO A 504 -37.86 0.84 4.91
CA PRO A 504 -38.96 0.33 4.09
C PRO A 504 -38.72 0.37 2.58
N SER A 505 -37.85 1.27 2.10
CA SER A 505 -37.50 1.35 0.68
C SER A 505 -36.66 0.15 0.21
N GLY A 506 -35.96 -0.52 1.13
CA GLY A 506 -34.97 -1.56 0.78
C GLY A 506 -33.63 -1.01 0.30
N ASN A 507 -33.48 0.32 0.24
CA ASN A 507 -32.30 0.99 -0.29
C ASN A 507 -31.11 0.87 0.69
N TRP A 508 -29.90 0.98 0.16
CA TRP A 508 -28.67 1.06 0.96
C TRP A 508 -28.31 2.51 1.33
N TRP A 509 -28.78 3.45 0.52
CA TRP A 509 -28.53 4.87 0.68
C TRP A 509 -29.82 5.67 0.63
N ARG A 510 -29.79 6.81 1.33
CA ARG A 510 -30.70 7.92 1.10
C ARG A 510 -29.89 9.06 0.50
N ARG A 511 -30.47 9.78 -0.47
CA ARG A 511 -29.83 10.96 -1.04
C ARG A 511 -30.78 12.15 -1.08
N THR A 512 -30.24 13.34 -0.91
CA THR A 512 -30.96 14.61 -1.02
C THR A 512 -30.19 15.54 -1.93
N ARG A 513 -30.85 16.08 -2.95
CA ARG A 513 -30.24 17.05 -3.87
C ARG A 513 -29.93 18.33 -3.10
N VAL A 514 -28.67 18.75 -3.13
CA VAL A 514 -28.20 20.00 -2.49
C VAL A 514 -28.17 21.13 -3.51
N GLY A 515 -27.71 20.86 -4.73
CA GLY A 515 -27.60 21.86 -5.77
C GLY A 515 -26.91 21.35 -7.03
N MET A 516 -26.38 22.29 -7.83
CA MET A 516 -25.54 22.00 -8.98
C MET A 516 -24.07 22.16 -8.60
N TRP A 517 -23.23 21.20 -8.99
CA TRP A 517 -21.78 21.30 -8.87
C TRP A 517 -21.14 21.86 -10.16
N LEU A 518 -21.64 21.41 -11.32
CA LEU A 518 -21.36 22.02 -12.62
C LEU A 518 -22.66 22.33 -13.35
N PRO A 519 -22.75 23.45 -14.09
CA PRO A 519 -23.90 23.71 -14.96
C PRO A 519 -23.99 22.67 -16.09
N ALA A 520 -25.07 22.70 -16.86
CA ALA A 520 -25.16 21.92 -18.07
C ALA A 520 -24.21 22.51 -19.12
N LEU A 521 -23.22 21.73 -19.53
CA LEU A 521 -22.21 22.09 -20.50
C LEU A 521 -22.45 21.29 -21.79
N SER A 522 -22.22 21.92 -22.94
CA SER A 522 -22.27 21.28 -24.25
C SER A 522 -20.99 21.52 -25.03
N VAL A 523 -20.83 20.81 -26.14
CA VAL A 523 -19.73 21.04 -27.08
C VAL A 523 -19.83 22.39 -27.80
N GLU A 524 -20.90 23.17 -27.61
CA GLU A 524 -21.09 24.48 -28.22
C GLU A 524 -20.78 25.64 -27.26
N ASP A 525 -20.62 25.34 -25.96
CA ASP A 525 -20.31 26.33 -24.94
C ASP A 525 -18.91 26.95 -25.16
N LYS A 526 -18.89 28.26 -25.42
CA LYS A 526 -17.67 29.02 -25.73
C LYS A 526 -16.77 29.19 -24.50
N GLU A 527 -17.34 29.41 -23.32
CA GLU A 527 -16.54 29.57 -22.10
C GLU A 527 -15.91 28.24 -21.70
N PHE A 528 -16.67 27.16 -21.83
CA PHE A 528 -16.17 25.82 -21.60
C PHE A 528 -15.02 25.46 -22.55
N LYS A 529 -15.15 25.73 -23.86
CA LYS A 529 -14.06 25.53 -24.83
C LYS A 529 -12.82 26.34 -24.48
N ARG A 530 -12.98 27.64 -24.19
CA ARG A 530 -11.87 28.52 -23.82
C ARG A 530 -11.12 28.01 -22.58
N PHE A 531 -11.85 27.46 -21.61
CA PHE A 531 -11.25 26.81 -20.45
C PHE A 531 -10.39 25.60 -20.89
N LEU A 532 -10.93 24.71 -21.72
CA LEU A 532 -10.20 23.53 -22.21
C LEU A 532 -8.97 23.90 -23.04
N GLU A 533 -9.05 24.95 -23.88
CA GLU A 533 -7.93 25.51 -24.64
C GLU A 533 -6.81 25.98 -23.72
N THR A 534 -7.14 26.68 -22.63
CA THR A 534 -6.16 27.18 -21.65
C THR A 534 -5.35 26.03 -21.03
N TYR A 535 -5.95 24.85 -20.88
CA TYR A 535 -5.27 23.65 -20.39
C TYR A 535 -4.62 22.80 -21.50
N GLY A 536 -4.83 23.15 -22.77
CA GLY A 536 -4.35 22.39 -23.93
C GLY A 536 -5.10 21.07 -24.17
N TRP A 537 -6.33 20.94 -23.66
CA TRP A 537 -7.10 19.69 -23.70
C TRP A 537 -7.96 19.50 -24.94
N LEU A 538 -8.18 20.56 -25.73
CA LEU A 538 -8.83 20.39 -27.03
C LEU A 538 -7.88 19.71 -28.03
N PRO A 539 -8.39 18.87 -28.96
CA PRO A 539 -7.60 18.38 -30.09
C PRO A 539 -7.00 19.55 -30.88
N LYS A 540 -5.78 19.40 -31.41
CA LYS A 540 -5.12 20.43 -32.24
C LYS A 540 -5.90 20.82 -33.51
N SER A 541 -6.89 20.02 -33.92
CA SER A 541 -7.79 20.33 -35.03
C SER A 541 -8.95 21.26 -34.65
N LEU A 542 -9.19 21.44 -33.35
CA LEU A 542 -10.23 22.29 -32.76
C LEU A 542 -9.66 23.49 -31.98
N GLN A 543 -8.34 23.52 -31.80
CA GLN A 543 -7.56 24.68 -31.33
C GLN A 543 -7.19 25.53 -32.54
#